data_AF-A0A956UX84-F1
#
_entry.id   AF-A0A956UX84-F1
#
_cell.length_a   1.000
_cell.length_b   1.000
_cell.length_c   1.000
_cell.angle_alpha   90.00
_cell.angle_beta   90.00
_cell.angle_gamma   90.00
#
_symmetry.space_group_name_H-M   'P 1'
#
loop_
_entity.id
_entity.type
_entity.pdbx_description
1 polymer ?
#
loop_
_entity_poly.entity_id
_entity_poly.type
_entity_poly.pdbx_seq_one_letter_code
_entity_poly.pdbx_strand_id
1 'polypeptide(L)'
;MRFGTVQGVLGESEKGRWFTVILTIRDDNVVVRDDLVPQALASEEASWLIDQLVQETLGNELAEQGWEVIAVGDEASSSETQSRIYTVRNLGE
;
A
#
# COMPACT_ATOMS: atom_id res chain seq x y z
N MET A 1 -1.52 21.10 -5.47
CA MET A 1 -2.16 19.81 -5.82
C MET A 1 -1.14 18.86 -6.43
N ARG A 2 -0.96 17.69 -5.83
CA ARG A 2 -0.01 16.65 -6.29
C ARG A 2 -0.77 15.37 -6.58
N PHE A 3 -0.24 14.54 -7.47
CA PHE A 3 -0.79 13.23 -7.81
C PHE A 3 0.27 12.17 -7.58
N GLY A 4 -0.16 10.98 -7.18
CA GLY A 4 0.70 9.84 -6.98
C GLY A 4 -0.05 8.54 -7.11
N THR A 5 0.69 7.46 -6.98
CA THR A 5 0.16 6.10 -6.94
C THR A 5 0.64 5.42 -5.68
N VAL A 6 -0.22 4.63 -5.06
CA VAL A 6 0.09 3.85 -3.86
C VAL A 6 -0.03 2.38 -4.20
N GLN A 7 0.97 1.61 -3.80
CA GLN A 7 0.99 0.17 -3.94
C GLN A 7 1.59 -0.48 -2.69
N GLY A 8 1.08 -1.65 -2.35
CA GLY A 8 1.64 -2.52 -1.32
C GLY A 8 2.50 -3.61 -1.95
N VAL A 9 3.58 -3.97 -1.26
CA VAL A 9 4.38 -5.16 -1.53
C VAL A 9 4.44 -6.01 -0.26
N LEU A 10 4.22 -7.32 -0.41
CA LEU A 10 4.33 -8.32 0.64
C LEU A 10 5.56 -9.18 0.35
N GLY A 11 6.35 -9.48 1.37
CA GLY A 11 7.47 -10.39 1.25
C GLY A 11 7.67 -11.24 2.49
N GLU A 12 8.64 -12.13 2.40
CA GLU A 12 9.03 -13.02 3.50
C GLU A 12 10.45 -12.70 3.95
N SER A 13 10.71 -12.87 5.25
CA SER A 13 12.03 -12.71 5.87
C SER A 13 12.22 -13.76 6.96
N GLU A 14 13.42 -13.85 7.53
CA GLU A 14 13.70 -14.72 8.69
C GLU A 14 12.83 -14.40 9.92
N LYS A 15 12.25 -13.20 10.00
CA LYS A 15 11.37 -12.75 11.09
C LYS A 15 9.88 -12.99 10.82
N GLY A 16 9.54 -13.52 9.64
CA GLY A 16 8.16 -13.70 9.17
C GLY A 16 7.83 -12.83 7.95
N ARG A 17 6.54 -12.75 7.62
CA ARG A 17 6.04 -11.90 6.54
C ARG A 17 6.19 -10.42 6.91
N TRP A 18 6.59 -9.62 5.94
CA TRP A 18 6.63 -8.17 6.03
C TRP A 18 5.81 -7.57 4.90
N PHE A 19 5.34 -6.35 5.09
CA PHE A 19 4.69 -5.58 4.05
C PHE A 19 5.21 -4.15 4.03
N THR A 20 5.28 -3.59 2.83
CA THR A 20 5.68 -2.21 2.60
C THR A 20 4.64 -1.52 1.73
N VAL A 21 4.20 -0.34 2.14
CA VAL A 21 3.34 0.53 1.33
C VAL A 21 4.19 1.65 0.76
N ILE A 22 4.17 1.77 -0.56
CA ILE A 22 4.98 2.72 -1.33
C ILE A 22 4.05 3.73 -1.99
N LEU A 23 4.31 5.01 -1.75
CA LEU A 23 3.74 6.13 -2.47
C LEU A 23 4.74 6.60 -3.53
N THR A 24 4.36 6.51 -4.79
CA THR A 24 5.13 7.03 -5.91
C THR A 24 4.57 8.38 -6.33
N ILE A 25 5.40 9.42 -6.35
CA ILE A 25 5.06 10.76 -6.81
C ILE A 25 6.04 11.11 -7.93
N ARG A 26 5.56 11.20 -9.17
CA ARG A 26 6.41 11.33 -10.36
C ARG A 26 7.38 10.13 -10.45
N ASP A 27 8.66 10.34 -10.21
CA ASP A 27 9.72 9.33 -10.22
C ASP A 27 10.28 9.02 -8.82
N ASP A 28 9.74 9.68 -7.78
CA ASP A 28 10.16 9.47 -6.40
C ASP A 28 9.29 8.43 -5.72
N ASN A 29 9.93 7.41 -5.13
CA ASN A 29 9.27 6.40 -4.30
C ASN A 29 9.49 6.73 -2.83
N VAL A 30 8.39 6.92 -2.10
CA VAL A 30 8.37 7.17 -0.67
C VAL A 30 7.76 5.96 0.03
N VAL A 31 8.49 5.37 0.96
CA VAL A 31 7.95 4.33 1.84
C VAL A 31 7.05 5.00 2.87
N VAL A 32 5.77 4.70 2.81
CA VAL A 32 4.75 5.24 3.74
C VAL A 32 4.66 4.37 4.98
N ARG A 33 4.78 3.06 4.80
CA ARG A 33 4.70 2.07 5.87
C ARG A 33 5.61 0.89 5.53
N ASP A 34 6.30 0.39 6.53
CA ASP A 34 7.17 -0.78 6.41
C ASP A 34 7.17 -1.54 7.74
N ASP A 35 6.37 -2.61 7.78
CA ASP A 35 6.02 -3.30 9.02
C ASP A 35 6.06 -4.82 8.84
N LEU A 36 6.22 -5.52 9.96
CA LEU A 36 5.99 -6.96 10.01
C LEU A 36 4.48 -7.22 10.02
N VAL A 37 4.05 -8.22 9.25
CA VAL A 37 2.67 -8.70 9.31
C VAL A 37 2.44 -9.32 10.68
N PRO A 38 1.40 -8.90 11.43
CA PRO A 38 1.05 -9.52 12.69
C PRO A 38 0.84 -11.03 12.53
N GLN A 39 1.36 -11.84 13.46
CA GLN A 39 1.21 -13.30 13.35
C GLN A 39 -0.25 -13.77 13.27
N ALA A 40 -1.19 -13.01 13.87
CA ALA A 40 -2.62 -13.29 13.77
C ALA A 40 -3.17 -13.23 12.33
N LEU A 41 -2.49 -12.51 11.44
CA LEU A 41 -2.86 -12.36 10.03
C LEU A 41 -1.94 -13.18 9.10
N ALA A 42 -0.97 -13.90 9.65
CA ALA A 42 0.01 -14.65 8.86
C ALA A 42 -0.60 -15.87 8.14
N SER A 43 -1.81 -16.30 8.48
CA SER A 43 -2.53 -17.36 7.75
C SER A 43 -3.44 -16.83 6.64
N GLU A 44 -3.67 -15.52 6.58
CA GLU A 44 -4.58 -14.91 5.62
C GLU A 44 -4.00 -14.99 4.19
N GLU A 45 -4.92 -14.96 3.23
CA GLU A 45 -4.61 -14.94 1.80
C GLU A 45 -3.84 -13.66 1.47
N ALA A 46 -2.72 -13.80 0.77
CA ALA A 46 -1.73 -12.74 0.60
C ALA A 46 -2.27 -11.54 -0.18
N SER A 47 -3.04 -11.78 -1.24
CA SER A 47 -3.62 -10.74 -2.09
C SER A 47 -4.71 -9.94 -1.37
N TRP A 48 -5.54 -10.62 -0.57
CA TRP A 48 -6.50 -9.95 0.31
C TRP A 48 -5.80 -9.15 1.41
N LEU A 49 -4.83 -9.76 2.10
CA LEU A 49 -4.12 -9.16 3.22
C LEU A 49 -3.41 -7.86 2.80
N ILE A 50 -2.67 -7.90 1.68
CA ILE A 50 -1.92 -6.75 1.21
C ILE A 50 -2.84 -5.60 0.80
N ASP A 51 -3.98 -5.91 0.19
CA ASP A 51 -4.97 -4.91 -0.21
C ASP A 51 -5.61 -4.26 1.03
N GLN A 52 -5.94 -5.04 2.05
CA GLN A 52 -6.44 -4.51 3.33
C GLN A 52 -5.43 -3.59 4.02
N LEU A 53 -4.15 -3.97 4.08
CA LEU A 53 -3.11 -3.16 4.72
C LEU A 53 -2.85 -1.85 3.95
N VAL A 54 -2.94 -1.87 2.62
CA VAL A 54 -2.87 -0.65 1.80
C VAL A 54 -4.06 0.26 2.05
N GLN A 55 -5.28 -0.29 2.11
CA GLN A 55 -6.49 0.48 2.41
C GLN A 55 -6.46 1.09 3.83
N GLU A 56 -5.97 0.35 4.83
CA GLU A 56 -5.72 0.88 6.18
C GLU A 56 -4.72 2.05 6.12
N THR A 57 -3.64 1.89 5.38
CA THR A 57 -2.60 2.92 5.25
C THR A 57 -3.11 4.17 4.53
N LEU A 58 -4.00 3.98 3.55
CA LEU A 58 -4.69 5.06 2.86
C LEU A 58 -5.62 5.83 3.79
N GLY A 59 -6.38 5.11 4.63
CA GLY A 59 -7.36 5.68 5.56
C GLY A 59 -6.75 6.36 6.79
N ASN A 60 -5.49 6.03 7.13
CA ASN A 60 -4.78 6.56 8.29
C ASN A 60 -3.64 7.49 7.85
N GLU A 61 -2.45 6.95 7.58
CA GLU A 61 -1.21 7.70 7.38
C GLU A 61 -1.29 8.69 6.21
N LEU A 62 -1.89 8.26 5.09
CA LEU A 62 -2.01 9.10 3.90
C LEU A 62 -3.13 10.13 4.02
N ALA A 63 -4.26 9.77 4.63
CA ALA A 63 -5.33 10.70 4.93
C ALA A 63 -4.86 11.83 5.88
N GLU A 64 -4.07 11.51 6.91
CA GLU A 64 -3.46 12.52 7.80
C GLU A 64 -2.53 13.48 7.06
N GLN A 65 -1.87 13.00 6.00
CA GLN A 65 -1.02 13.80 5.11
C GLN A 65 -1.81 14.55 4.02
N GLY A 66 -3.14 14.46 4.01
CA GLY A 66 -4.02 15.12 3.05
C GLY A 66 -4.11 14.45 1.68
N TRP A 67 -3.74 13.17 1.58
CA TRP A 67 -3.93 12.36 0.38
C TRP A 67 -5.31 11.70 0.37
N GLU A 68 -5.93 11.68 -0.80
CA GLU A 68 -7.21 11.04 -1.06
C GLU A 68 -7.13 10.10 -2.26
N VAL A 69 -7.76 8.93 -2.17
CA VAL A 69 -7.92 8.02 -3.31
C VAL A 69 -8.89 8.61 -4.32
N ILE A 70 -8.51 8.61 -5.60
CA ILE A 70 -9.34 9.07 -6.71
C ILE A 70 -9.62 8.00 -7.75
N ALA A 71 -8.82 6.94 -7.80
CA ALA A 71 -9.07 5.77 -8.64
C ALA A 71 -8.38 4.55 -8.04
N VAL A 72 -8.93 3.38 -8.33
CA VAL A 72 -8.31 2.09 -8.03
C VAL A 72 -8.06 1.42 -9.37
N GLY A 73 -6.80 1.07 -9.63
CA GLY A 73 -6.42 0.30 -10.82
C GLY A 73 -6.95 -1.12 -10.72
N ASP A 74 -7.09 -1.77 -11.88
CA ASP A 74 -7.39 -3.19 -11.95
C ASP A 74 -6.37 -4.02 -11.16
N GLU A 75 -6.77 -5.23 -10.76
CA GLU A 75 -5.86 -6.19 -10.13
C GLU A 75 -4.59 -6.33 -10.97
N ALA A 76 -3.45 -6.00 -10.36
CA ALA A 76 -2.16 -6.26 -10.97
C ALA A 76 -2.12 -7.74 -11.32
N SER A 77 -2.10 -8.04 -12.62
CA SER A 77 -2.20 -9.40 -13.13
C SER A 77 -1.22 -10.32 -12.39
N SER A 78 -1.78 -11.30 -11.68
CA SER A 78 -1.10 -12.54 -11.27
C SER A 78 0.03 -12.43 -10.24
N SER A 79 0.13 -11.35 -9.46
CA SER A 79 1.17 -11.25 -8.40
C SER A 79 0.55 -11.38 -7.01
N GLU A 80 0.69 -12.54 -6.37
CA GLU A 80 0.21 -12.81 -5.00
C GLU A 80 0.89 -11.94 -3.93
N THR A 81 1.93 -11.19 -4.31
CA THR A 81 2.76 -10.38 -3.42
C THR A 81 2.59 -8.87 -3.62
N GLN A 82 1.67 -8.43 -4.49
CA GLN A 82 1.44 -7.02 -4.78
C GLN A 82 -0.06 -6.67 -4.70
N SER A 83 -0.35 -5.46 -4.23
CA SER A 83 -1.72 -4.96 -4.18
C SER A 83 -2.16 -4.41 -5.52
N ARG A 84 -3.43 -4.04 -5.62
CA ARG A 84 -3.90 -3.07 -6.62
C ARG A 84 -3.13 -1.76 -6.49
N ILE A 85 -3.04 -1.03 -7.60
CA ILE A 85 -2.45 0.31 -7.60
C ILE A 85 -3.56 1.32 -7.34
N TYR A 86 -3.39 2.14 -6.31
CA TYR A 86 -4.34 3.18 -5.92
C TYR A 86 -3.84 4.53 -6.40
N THR A 87 -4.59 5.21 -7.26
CA THR A 87 -4.28 6.58 -7.66
C THR A 87 -4.77 7.53 -6.58
N VAL A 88 -3.86 8.39 -6.09
CA VAL A 88 -4.13 9.35 -5.02
C VAL A 88 -3.86 10.78 -5.48
N ARG A 89 -4.58 11.74 -4.88
CA ARG A 89 -4.32 13.18 -5.00
C ARG A 89 -4.02 13.76 -3.62
N ASN A 90 -3.14 14.75 -3.54
CA ASN A 90 -2.92 15.52 -2.32
C ASN A 90 -3.61 16.88 -2.45
N LEU A 91 -4.46 17.19 -1.48
CA LEU A 91 -5.18 18.47 -1.38
C LEU A 91 -4.34 19.58 -0.74
N GLY A 92 -3.24 19.24 -0.08
CA GLY A 92 -2.27 20.18 0.48
C GLY A 92 -1.36 20.79 -0.59
N GLU A 93 -0.92 22.03 -0.33
CA GLU A 93 0.18 22.70 -1.02
C GLU A 93 1.52 22.40 -0.36
#